data_AF-W2HZM9-F1
#
_entry.id   AF-W2HZM9-F1
#
_cell.length_a   1.000
_cell.length_b   1.000
_cell.length_c   1.000
_cell.angle_alpha   90.00
_cell.angle_beta   90.00
_cell.angle_gamma   90.00
#
_symmetry.space_group_name_H-M   'P 1'
#
loop_
_entity.id
_entity.type
_entity.pdbx_description
1 polymer ?
#
loop_
_entity_poly.entity_id
_entity_poly.type
_entity_poly.pdbx_seq_one_letter_code
_entity_poly.pdbx_strand_id
1 'polypeptide(L)'
;THPKYAEYLFDALVSTKKELITFDYTPHAVVGTTPFVDSNGTRLDCGRELLASYVRSDGDLERLDRSCTGKMAEFNLTVPIKYLRDNFATDKPYDGAYNAGFIPGKESA
;
A
#
# COMPACT_ATOMS: atom_id res chain seq x y z
N THR A 1 -11.26 -10.15 -0.92
CA THR A 1 -11.25 -11.04 -2.10
C THR A 1 -9.91 -11.75 -2.20
N HIS A 2 -9.91 -13.08 -2.28
CA HIS A 2 -8.69 -13.87 -2.41
C HIS A 2 -8.09 -13.74 -3.84
N PRO A 3 -6.75 -13.71 -4.02
CA PRO A 3 -6.10 -13.52 -5.34
C PRO A 3 -6.59 -14.44 -6.46
N LYS A 4 -6.82 -15.73 -6.17
CA LYS A 4 -7.39 -16.71 -7.11
C LYS A 4 -8.64 -16.25 -7.90
N TYR A 5 -9.47 -15.37 -7.35
CA TYR A 5 -10.65 -14.88 -8.05
C TYR A 5 -10.31 -13.83 -9.12
N ALA A 6 -9.21 -13.10 -8.96
CA ALA A 6 -8.67 -12.21 -9.99
C ALA A 6 -8.07 -13.03 -11.14
N GLU A 7 -7.39 -14.15 -10.85
CA GLU A 7 -6.90 -15.10 -11.85
C GLU A 7 -8.05 -15.70 -12.66
N TYR A 8 -9.10 -16.22 -12.00
CA TYR A 8 -10.27 -16.74 -12.71
C TYR A 8 -10.96 -15.71 -13.59
N LEU A 9 -11.12 -14.48 -13.09
CA LEU A 9 -11.66 -13.39 -13.90
C LEU A 9 -10.76 -13.07 -15.08
N PHE A 10 -9.44 -12.99 -14.85
CA PHE A 10 -8.47 -12.76 -15.91
C PHE A 10 -8.58 -13.82 -16.98
N ASP A 11 -8.59 -15.11 -16.63
CA ASP A 11 -8.70 -16.22 -17.58
C ASP A 11 -10.01 -16.21 -18.38
N ALA A 12 -11.13 -15.84 -17.74
CA ALA A 12 -12.43 -15.78 -18.39
C ALA A 12 -12.59 -14.62 -19.40
N LEU A 13 -11.81 -13.54 -19.25
CA LEU A 13 -11.88 -12.38 -20.15
C LEU A 13 -11.19 -12.68 -21.49
N VAL A 14 -11.92 -12.64 -22.60
CA VAL A 14 -11.36 -12.83 -23.95
C VAL A 14 -10.94 -11.48 -24.53
N SER A 15 -9.68 -11.10 -24.32
CA SER A 15 -9.07 -9.88 -24.86
C SER A 15 -7.55 -9.98 -24.86
N THR A 16 -6.88 -9.29 -25.77
CA THR A 16 -5.42 -9.06 -25.75
C THR A 16 -5.05 -7.79 -24.98
N LYS A 17 -6.02 -6.90 -24.73
CA LYS A 17 -5.86 -5.67 -23.93
C LYS A 17 -6.09 -5.95 -22.45
N LYS A 18 -5.51 -7.01 -21.89
CA LYS A 18 -5.59 -7.31 -20.45
C LYS A 18 -4.22 -7.75 -19.94
N GLU A 19 -3.94 -7.36 -18.71
CA GLU A 19 -2.75 -7.77 -17.98
C GLU A 19 -3.11 -8.00 -16.51
N LEU A 20 -2.57 -9.06 -15.92
CA LEU A 20 -2.71 -9.32 -14.49
C LEU A 20 -1.49 -8.73 -13.77
N ILE A 21 -1.71 -7.65 -13.03
CA ILE A 21 -0.68 -7.02 -12.20
C ILE A 21 -0.87 -7.46 -10.76
N THR A 22 0.18 -8.03 -10.16
CA THR A 22 0.19 -8.50 -8.78
C THR A 22 1.00 -7.56 -7.90
N PHE A 23 0.59 -7.45 -6.64
CA PHE A 23 1.32 -6.74 -5.60
C PHE A 23 1.51 -7.69 -4.43
N ASP A 24 2.76 -8.02 -4.11
CA ASP A 24 3.06 -9.08 -3.14
C ASP A 24 2.55 -8.76 -1.73
N TYR A 25 2.54 -7.46 -1.37
CA TYR A 25 2.28 -7.02 0.00
C TYR A 25 1.31 -5.83 0.04
N THR A 26 0.05 -6.08 -0.30
CA THR A 26 -0.99 -5.05 -0.25
C THR A 26 -2.27 -5.52 0.41
N PRO A 27 -2.98 -4.64 1.13
CA PRO A 27 -4.33 -4.92 1.61
C PRO A 27 -5.35 -5.12 0.47
N HIS A 28 -6.58 -5.42 0.85
CA HIS A 28 -7.70 -5.45 -0.09
C HIS A 28 -7.90 -4.08 -0.77
N ALA A 29 -8.47 -4.09 -1.98
CA ALA A 29 -8.72 -2.91 -2.82
C ALA A 29 -7.43 -2.21 -3.29
N VAL A 30 -6.57 -2.95 -4.01
CA VAL A 30 -5.24 -2.52 -4.46
C VAL A 30 -5.22 -1.21 -5.27
N VAL A 31 -6.34 -0.82 -5.90
CA VAL A 31 -6.46 0.47 -6.61
C VAL A 31 -6.21 1.66 -5.68
N GLY A 32 -6.55 1.56 -4.39
CA GLY A 32 -6.38 2.64 -3.40
C GLY A 32 -5.58 2.23 -2.15
N THR A 33 -4.89 1.10 -2.19
CA THR A 33 -4.10 0.58 -1.05
C THR A 33 -2.69 0.17 -1.46
N THR A 34 -2.15 0.83 -2.48
CA THR A 34 -0.82 0.61 -3.05
C THR A 34 0.03 1.87 -2.93
N PRO A 35 0.28 2.35 -1.70
CA PRO A 35 0.91 3.65 -1.51
C PRO A 35 2.34 3.66 -2.05
N PHE A 36 2.69 4.75 -2.73
CA PHE A 36 4.07 5.07 -3.08
C PHE A 36 4.27 6.60 -3.01
N VAL A 37 5.54 7.03 -3.06
CA VAL A 37 5.91 8.44 -3.12
C VAL A 37 6.52 8.71 -4.50
N ASP A 38 5.98 9.71 -5.21
CA ASP A 38 6.50 10.10 -6.52
C ASP A 38 7.81 10.91 -6.41
N SER A 39 8.38 11.29 -7.55
CA SER A 39 9.63 12.09 -7.58
C SER A 39 9.48 13.49 -6.96
N ASN A 40 8.25 13.98 -6.79
CA ASN A 40 7.94 15.28 -6.22
C ASN A 40 7.61 15.19 -4.71
N GLY A 41 7.69 13.99 -4.11
CA GLY A 41 7.32 13.77 -2.72
C GLY A 41 5.82 13.62 -2.48
N THR A 42 5.00 13.51 -3.53
CA THR A 42 3.55 13.34 -3.42
C THR A 42 3.23 11.89 -3.11
N ARG A 43 2.38 11.66 -2.10
CA ARG A 43 1.86 10.34 -1.78
C ARG A 43 0.70 9.97 -2.72
N LEU A 44 0.86 8.91 -3.47
CA LEU A 44 -0.11 8.41 -4.45
C LEU A 44 -0.32 6.90 -4.28
N ASP A 45 -1.24 6.32 -5.06
CA ASP A 45 -1.52 4.89 -5.10
C ASP A 45 -1.14 4.32 -6.48
N CYS A 46 -0.22 3.36 -6.51
CA CYS A 46 0.31 2.81 -7.76
C CYS A 46 -0.77 2.10 -8.59
N GLY A 47 -1.70 1.39 -7.95
CA GLY A 47 -2.86 0.78 -8.60
C GLY A 47 -3.77 1.81 -9.29
N ARG A 48 -3.93 3.00 -8.71
CA ARG A 48 -4.67 4.11 -9.33
C ARG A 48 -3.92 4.68 -10.53
N GLU A 49 -2.60 4.88 -10.40
CA GLU A 49 -1.78 5.39 -11.51
C GLU A 49 -1.72 4.41 -12.69
N LEU A 50 -1.62 3.12 -12.42
CA LEU A 50 -1.71 2.06 -13.44
C LEU A 50 -3.06 2.09 -14.17
N LEU A 51 -4.17 2.16 -13.44
CA LEU A 51 -5.50 2.26 -14.04
C LEU A 51 -5.64 3.53 -14.89
N ALA A 52 -5.19 4.67 -14.37
CA ALA A 52 -5.24 5.93 -15.09
C ALA A 52 -4.35 5.90 -16.35
N SER A 53 -3.17 5.28 -16.28
CA SER A 53 -2.31 5.06 -17.45
C SER A 53 -2.99 4.17 -18.48
N TYR A 54 -3.63 3.06 -18.05
CA TYR A 54 -4.35 2.16 -18.94
C TYR A 54 -5.47 2.89 -19.71
N VAL A 55 -6.27 3.72 -19.01
CA VAL A 55 -7.34 4.53 -19.63
C VAL A 55 -6.77 5.58 -20.59
N ARG A 56 -5.73 6.32 -20.17
CA ARG A 56 -5.09 7.35 -21.03
C ARG A 56 -4.45 6.75 -22.29
N SER A 57 -4.05 5.49 -22.24
CA SER A 57 -3.43 4.76 -23.35
C SER A 57 -4.45 3.98 -24.19
N ASP A 58 -5.77 4.17 -24.03
CA ASP A 58 -6.81 3.42 -24.75
C ASP A 58 -6.67 1.89 -24.63
N GLY A 59 -6.21 1.45 -23.46
CA GLY A 59 -5.90 0.06 -23.15
C GLY A 59 -4.71 -0.53 -23.89
N ASP A 60 -3.86 0.29 -24.50
CA ASP A 60 -2.57 -0.15 -25.07
C ASP A 60 -1.58 -0.51 -23.94
N LEU A 61 -1.31 -1.80 -23.81
CA LEU A 61 -0.45 -2.36 -22.77
C LEU A 61 1.04 -2.02 -22.98
N GLU A 62 1.47 -1.75 -24.21
CA GLU A 62 2.84 -1.32 -24.49
C GLU A 62 3.10 0.09 -23.94
N ARG A 63 2.02 0.89 -23.83
CA ARG A 63 2.02 2.26 -23.31
C ARG A 63 1.59 2.34 -21.84
N LEU A 64 1.51 1.21 -21.14
CA LEU A 64 1.18 1.19 -19.72
C LEU A 64 2.40 1.60 -18.89
N ASP A 65 2.31 2.73 -18.18
CA ASP A 65 3.36 3.18 -17.28
C ASP A 65 3.33 2.36 -15.98
N ARG A 66 4.35 1.51 -15.81
CA ARG A 66 4.52 0.65 -14.63
C ARG A 66 5.58 1.18 -13.66
N SER A 67 6.09 2.39 -13.86
CA SER A 67 7.22 2.94 -13.10
C SER A 67 6.95 3.06 -11.59
N CYS A 68 5.69 3.10 -11.16
CA CYS A 68 5.33 3.13 -9.74
C CYS A 68 5.56 1.80 -9.02
N THR A 69 5.56 0.66 -9.72
CA THR A 69 5.67 -0.68 -9.10
C THR A 69 7.00 -0.83 -8.35
N GLY A 70 8.10 -0.35 -8.93
CA GLY A 70 9.42 -0.35 -8.30
C GLY A 70 9.63 0.73 -7.22
N LYS A 71 8.65 1.61 -7.00
CA LYS A 71 8.69 2.68 -5.98
C LYS A 71 7.83 2.34 -4.76
N MET A 72 7.08 1.24 -4.81
CA MET A 72 6.27 0.82 -3.68
C MET A 72 7.16 0.46 -2.49
N ALA A 73 6.67 0.80 -1.30
CA ALA A 73 7.38 0.48 -0.08
C ALA A 73 7.51 -1.04 0.07
N GLU A 74 8.68 -1.48 0.50
CA GLU A 74 8.87 -2.87 0.91
C GLU A 74 7.98 -3.20 2.11
N PHE A 75 7.57 -4.46 2.21
CA PHE A 75 6.83 -4.93 3.36
C PHE A 75 7.72 -4.90 4.61
N ASN A 76 7.34 -4.05 5.56
CA ASN A 76 8.04 -3.92 6.83
C ASN A 76 7.03 -3.88 7.98
N LEU A 77 7.24 -4.73 8.98
CA LEU A 77 6.44 -4.81 10.21
C LEU A 77 6.96 -3.89 11.32
N THR A 78 7.93 -3.03 11.02
CA THR A 78 8.43 -2.02 11.96
C THR A 78 7.34 -0.97 12.21
N VAL A 79 6.75 -1.00 13.39
CA VAL A 79 5.76 0.00 13.81
C VAL A 79 6.48 1.32 14.10
N PRO A 80 6.10 2.45 13.47
CA PRO A 80 6.67 3.75 13.80
C PRO A 80 6.51 4.08 15.29
N ILE A 81 7.57 4.59 15.92
CA ILE A 81 7.63 4.87 17.37
C ILE A 81 6.47 5.75 17.86
N LYS A 82 6.01 6.68 17.02
CA LYS A 82 4.86 7.53 17.30
C LYS A 82 3.61 6.70 17.56
N TYR A 83 3.31 5.71 16.71
CA TYR A 83 2.14 4.85 16.91
C TYR A 83 2.26 3.97 18.16
N LEU A 84 3.48 3.53 18.50
CA LEU A 84 3.72 2.78 19.73
C LEU A 84 3.44 3.61 20.97
N ARG A 85 3.93 4.85 21.01
CA ARG A 85 3.67 5.77 22.13
C ARG A 85 2.20 6.17 22.21
N ASP A 86 1.63 6.62 21.10
CA ASP A 86 0.29 7.19 21.06
C ASP A 86 -0.80 6.13 21.38
N ASN A 87 -0.60 4.87 21.00
CA ASN A 87 -1.62 3.82 21.17
C ASN A 87 -1.32 2.83 22.30
N PHE A 88 -0.03 2.59 22.61
CA PHE A 88 0.39 1.56 23.56
C PHE A 88 1.22 2.11 24.72
N ALA A 89 1.53 3.42 24.73
CA ALA A 89 2.34 4.08 25.74
C ALA A 89 3.65 3.31 26.01
N THR A 90 4.31 2.83 24.95
CA THR A 90 5.57 2.12 25.06
C THR A 90 6.48 2.41 23.87
N ASP A 91 7.78 2.14 24.02
CA ASP A 91 8.77 2.29 22.95
C ASP A 91 9.04 0.98 22.20
N LYS A 92 8.53 -0.16 22.69
CA LYS A 92 8.78 -1.48 22.10
C LYS A 92 7.48 -2.12 21.62
N PRO A 93 7.39 -2.56 20.35
CA PRO A 93 6.19 -3.20 19.82
C PRO A 93 5.90 -4.57 20.47
N TYR A 94 6.95 -5.27 20.90
CA TYR A 94 6.88 -6.57 21.55
C TYR A 94 7.53 -6.44 22.93
N ASP A 95 6.87 -6.96 23.96
CA ASP A 95 7.35 -6.97 25.36
C ASP A 95 7.71 -5.59 25.95
N GLY A 96 7.07 -4.53 25.43
CA GLY A 96 7.21 -3.18 25.94
C GLY A 96 6.52 -2.99 27.28
N ALA A 97 7.21 -2.36 28.24
CA ALA A 97 6.58 -1.90 29.46
C ALA A 97 5.75 -0.64 29.17
N TYR A 98 4.57 -0.56 29.80
CA TYR A 98 3.75 0.64 29.78
C TYR A 98 4.47 1.79 30.50
N ASN A 99 4.49 2.96 29.87
CA ASN A 99 5.07 4.19 30.39
C ASN A 99 4.03 5.32 30.34
N ALA A 100 3.50 5.70 31.50
CA ALA A 100 2.49 6.75 31.62
C ALA A 100 2.97 8.13 31.12
N GLY A 101 4.29 8.38 31.06
CA GLY A 101 4.86 9.63 30.55
C GLY A 101 4.61 9.86 29.06
N PHE A 102 4.19 8.83 28.31
CA PHE A 102 3.78 8.97 26.91
C PHE A 102 2.30 9.34 26.75
N ILE A 103 1.51 9.38 27.83
CA ILE A 103 0.11 9.81 27.78
C ILE A 103 0.03 11.32 28.05
N PRO A 104 -0.51 12.13 27.11
CA PRO A 104 -0.72 13.56 27.34
C PRO A 104 -1.58 13.78 28.59
N GLY A 105 -1.06 14.56 29.55
CA GLY A 105 -1.77 14.95 30.77
C GLY A 105 -1.54 14.10 32.02
N LYS A 106 -0.64 13.11 32.01
CA LYS A 106 -0.27 12.32 33.21
C LYS A 106 1.06 12.69 33.87
N GLU A 107 1.73 13.75 33.41
CA GLU A 107 3.00 14.24 33.98
C GLU A 107 2.82 15.04 35.28
N SER A 108 1.66 14.95 35.94
CA SER A 108 1.37 15.69 37.17
C SER A 108 0.51 14.85 38.13
N ALA A 109 1.13 13.87 38.77
CA ALA A 109 0.68 13.28 40.03
C ALA A 109 1.88 12.73 40.80
#